data_AF-A0A956BHR7-F1
#
_entry.id   AF-A0A956BHR7-F1
#
_cell.length_a   1.000
_cell.length_b   1.000
_cell.length_c   1.000
_cell.angle_alpha   90.00
_cell.angle_beta   90.00
_cell.angle_gamma   90.00
#
_symmetry.space_group_name_H-M   'P 1'
#
loop_
_entity.id
_entity.type
_entity.pdbx_description
1 polymer ?
#
loop_
_entity_poly.entity_id
_entity_poly.type
_entity_poly.pdbx_seq_one_letter_code
_entity_poly.pdbx_strand_id
1 'polypeptide(L)'
;IGVDLKKDHQVIEAAYDDSSGVTARFNLNLLHHLNRRFGLSLPVGRFRHLAYYNQEEGRVEMHLMATEPISFEVGGQAFELDRDETIRTEVSYKYSPEEFRRIAEAAGFELERVWTDERRYFSLQCLRVPAAPR
;
A
#
# COMPACT_ATOMS: atom_id res chain seq x y z
N ILE A 1 -11.62 6.87 -13.17
CA ILE A 1 -10.77 6.20 -12.15
C ILE A 1 -9.64 7.15 -11.74
N GLY A 2 -9.37 7.28 -10.44
CA GLY A 2 -8.23 8.05 -9.94
C GLY A 2 -7.00 7.15 -9.78
N VAL A 3 -5.84 7.62 -10.23
CA VAL A 3 -4.61 6.83 -10.26
C VAL A 3 -3.46 7.71 -9.78
N ASP A 4 -2.83 7.29 -8.68
CA ASP A 4 -1.63 7.94 -8.19
C ASP A 4 -0.43 7.58 -9.09
N LEU A 5 0.27 8.59 -9.56
CA LEU A 5 1.27 8.43 -10.62
C LEU A 5 2.65 8.10 -10.06
N LYS A 6 3.45 7.39 -10.85
CA LYS A 6 4.89 7.27 -10.58
C LYS A 6 5.54 8.66 -10.61
N LYS A 7 6.35 8.96 -9.60
CA LYS A 7 7.04 10.24 -9.39
C LYS A 7 8.32 9.97 -8.60
N ASP A 8 9.01 11.03 -8.18
CA ASP A 8 10.22 10.91 -7.37
C ASP A 8 9.99 10.03 -6.12
N HIS A 9 10.91 9.10 -5.88
CA HIS A 9 10.77 8.12 -4.82
C HIS A 9 10.74 8.74 -3.42
N GLN A 10 11.45 9.85 -3.18
CA GLN A 10 11.47 10.51 -1.88
C GLN A 10 10.11 11.14 -1.58
N VAL A 11 9.49 11.72 -2.61
CA VAL A 11 8.12 12.27 -2.50
C VAL A 11 7.12 11.17 -2.21
N ILE A 12 7.28 10.00 -2.84
CA ILE A 12 6.42 8.84 -2.58
C ILE A 12 6.64 8.34 -1.15
N GLU A 13 7.87 8.04 -0.76
CA GLU A 13 8.18 7.47 0.56
C GLU A 13 7.77 8.41 1.70
N ALA A 14 8.04 9.72 1.58
CA ALA A 14 7.64 10.70 2.59
C ALA A 14 6.10 10.81 2.79
N ALA A 15 5.30 10.38 1.81
CA ALA A 15 3.85 10.34 1.94
C ALA A 15 3.36 9.14 2.77
N TYR A 16 4.20 8.11 2.95
CA TYR A 16 3.90 6.90 3.70
C TYR A 16 4.74 6.74 4.98
N ASP A 17 5.83 7.49 5.11
CA ASP A 17 6.64 7.58 6.33
C ASP A 17 6.79 9.05 6.77
N ASP A 18 5.65 9.64 7.15
CA ASP A 18 5.60 11.04 7.54
C ASP A 18 6.35 11.29 8.86
N SER A 19 7.05 12.43 8.95
CA SER A 19 7.85 12.81 10.12
C SER A 19 7.01 13.03 11.39
N SER A 20 5.69 13.16 11.28
CA SER A 20 4.78 13.28 12.43
C SER A 20 4.32 11.93 13.00
N GLY A 21 4.72 10.82 12.37
CA GLY A 21 4.41 9.46 12.80
C GLY A 21 2.94 9.07 12.67
N VAL A 22 2.15 9.81 11.89
CA VAL A 22 0.70 9.56 11.74
C VAL A 22 0.46 8.25 10.99
N THR A 23 1.20 8.01 9.91
CA THR A 23 1.11 6.80 9.08
C THR A 23 1.60 5.57 9.83
N ALA A 24 2.67 5.71 10.62
CA ALA A 24 3.13 4.67 11.52
C ALA A 24 2.05 4.27 12.54
N ARG A 25 1.38 5.26 13.15
CA ARG A 25 0.27 5.01 14.09
C ARG A 25 -0.94 4.37 13.39
N PHE A 26 -1.25 4.78 12.17
CA PHE A 26 -2.29 4.17 11.36
C PHE A 26 -1.99 2.69 11.08
N ASN A 27 -0.76 2.37 10.68
CA ASN A 27 -0.35 0.99 10.38
C ASN A 27 -0.37 0.11 11.65
N LEU A 28 0.20 0.59 12.76
CA LEU A 28 0.19 -0.12 14.06
C LEU A 28 -1.22 -0.32 14.62
N ASN A 29 -2.18 0.54 14.26
CA ASN A 29 -3.57 0.39 14.67
C ASN A 29 -4.19 -0.92 14.13
N LEU A 30 -3.65 -1.54 13.09
CA LEU A 30 -4.03 -2.90 12.68
C LEU A 30 -3.90 -3.89 13.84
N LEU A 31 -2.75 -3.92 14.52
CA LEU A 31 -2.50 -4.83 15.64
C LEU A 31 -3.42 -4.53 16.83
N HIS A 32 -3.63 -3.24 17.13
CA HIS A 32 -4.58 -2.83 18.16
C HIS A 32 -6.02 -3.26 17.83
N HIS A 33 -6.43 -3.15 16.57
CA HIS A 33 -7.73 -3.60 16.12
C HIS A 33 -7.88 -5.11 16.27
N LEU A 34 -6.87 -5.89 15.85
CA LEU A 34 -6.85 -7.34 15.98
C LEU A 34 -6.95 -7.78 17.45
N ASN A 35 -6.18 -7.17 18.35
CA ASN A 35 -6.27 -7.43 19.79
C ASN A 35 -7.69 -7.19 20.33
N ARG A 36 -8.30 -6.04 20.00
CA ARG A 36 -9.67 -5.72 20.46
C ARG A 36 -10.74 -6.63 19.86
N ARG A 37 -10.64 -6.92 18.56
CA ARG A 37 -11.70 -7.61 17.80
C ARG A 37 -11.71 -9.11 18.04
N PHE A 38 -10.54 -9.70 18.27
CA PHE A 38 -10.37 -11.15 18.37
C PHE A 38 -9.82 -11.61 19.72
N GLY A 39 -9.65 -10.70 20.69
CA GLY A 39 -9.14 -11.03 22.03
C GLY A 39 -7.69 -11.50 22.02
N LEU A 40 -6.89 -11.03 21.05
CA LEU A 40 -5.48 -11.38 20.92
C LEU A 40 -4.60 -10.54 21.86
N SER A 41 -3.38 -11.01 22.07
CA SER A 41 -2.36 -10.37 22.91
C SER A 41 -1.11 -10.00 22.10
N LEU A 42 -1.28 -9.48 20.87
CA LEU A 42 -0.15 -9.07 20.02
C LEU A 42 0.62 -7.93 20.70
N PRO A 43 1.96 -8.05 20.85
CA PRO A 43 2.76 -7.07 21.56
C PRO A 43 3.10 -5.88 20.65
N VAL A 44 2.14 -4.97 20.46
CA VAL A 44 2.23 -3.84 19.51
C VAL A 44 3.52 -3.02 19.67
N GLY A 45 3.98 -2.80 20.91
CA GLY A 45 5.20 -2.05 21.19
C GLY A 45 6.51 -2.68 20.70
N ARG A 46 6.46 -3.94 20.22
CA ARG A 46 7.60 -4.66 19.62
C ARG A 46 7.61 -4.59 18.09
N PHE A 47 6.66 -3.89 17.50
CA PHE A 47 6.61 -3.65 16.07
C PHE A 47 6.95 -2.19 15.77
N ARG A 48 7.75 -1.97 14.73
CA ARG A 48 7.97 -0.66 14.13
C ARG A 48 7.36 -0.59 12.75
N HIS A 49 6.92 0.60 12.37
CA HIS A 49 6.53 0.87 11.00
C HIS A 49 7.76 0.83 10.08
N LEU A 50 7.59 0.24 8.91
CA LEU A 50 8.51 0.35 7.78
C LEU A 50 7.69 0.61 6.52
N ALA A 51 8.04 1.64 5.77
CA ALA A 51 7.51 1.88 4.42
C ALA A 51 8.66 2.17 3.47
N TYR A 52 8.57 1.65 2.25
CA TYR A 52 9.55 1.94 1.20
C TYR A 52 8.90 1.81 -0.18
N TYR A 53 9.47 2.50 -1.16
CA TYR A 53 9.04 2.39 -2.55
C TYR A 53 9.81 1.27 -3.26
N ASN A 54 9.12 0.17 -3.56
CA ASN A 54 9.63 -0.87 -4.43
C ASN A 54 9.54 -0.41 -5.88
N GLN A 55 10.64 0.12 -6.41
CA GLN A 55 10.70 0.70 -7.75
C GLN A 55 10.53 -0.36 -8.87
N GLU A 56 10.97 -1.59 -8.64
CA GLU A 56 10.83 -2.70 -9.59
C GLU A 56 9.35 -3.04 -9.81
N GLU A 57 8.60 -3.16 -8.72
CA GLU A 57 7.16 -3.44 -8.73
C GLU A 57 6.30 -2.17 -8.97
N GLY A 58 6.91 -0.98 -8.87
CA GLY A 58 6.20 0.28 -8.99
C GLY A 58 5.18 0.53 -7.88
N ARG A 59 5.46 0.13 -6.64
CA ARG A 59 4.52 0.24 -5.52
C ARG A 59 5.21 0.61 -4.21
N VAL A 60 4.49 1.29 -3.33
CA VAL A 60 4.89 1.37 -1.93
C VAL A 60 4.48 0.09 -1.23
N GLU A 61 5.35 -0.43 -0.36
CA GLU A 61 5.01 -1.50 0.56
C GLU A 61 5.06 -0.95 1.99
N MET A 62 4.00 -1.20 2.77
CA MET A 62 3.98 -0.90 4.20
C MET A 62 4.06 -2.20 4.97
N HIS A 63 4.91 -2.19 5.99
CA HIS A 63 5.24 -3.34 6.80
C HIS A 63 5.19 -2.97 8.29
N LEU A 64 4.96 -4.00 9.10
CA LEU A 64 5.22 -4.01 10.53
C LEU A 64 6.43 -4.93 10.77
N MET A 65 7.54 -4.34 11.19
CA MET A 65 8.80 -5.04 11.43
C MET A 65 8.98 -5.31 12.92
N ALA A 66 9.36 -6.54 13.27
CA ALA A 66 9.71 -6.91 14.63
C ALA A 66 11.03 -6.25 15.07
N THR A 67 11.05 -5.57 16.22
CA THR A 67 12.27 -4.94 16.77
C THR A 67 13.12 -5.91 17.61
N GLU A 68 12.50 -7.01 18.03
CA GLU A 68 13.08 -8.11 18.79
C GLU A 68 12.29 -9.39 18.48
N PRO A 69 12.77 -10.60 18.82
CA PRO A 69 11.99 -11.81 18.64
C PRO A 69 10.62 -11.75 19.31
N ILE A 70 9.57 -12.10 18.57
CA ILE A 70 8.17 -12.03 19.01
C ILE A 70 7.53 -13.40 18.86
N SER A 71 6.94 -13.91 19.93
CA SER A 71 6.01 -15.04 19.87
C SER A 71 4.61 -14.56 20.22
N PHE A 72 3.61 -14.97 19.45
CA PHE A 72 2.20 -14.66 19.71
C PHE A 72 1.29 -15.78 19.22
N GLU A 73 0.06 -15.83 19.73
CA GLU A 73 -0.93 -16.83 19.37
C GLU A 73 -2.11 -16.19 18.64
N VAL A 74 -2.59 -16.84 17.58
CA VAL A 74 -3.82 -16.48 16.88
C VAL A 74 -4.65 -17.74 16.68
N GLY A 75 -5.83 -17.81 17.31
CA GLY A 75 -6.75 -18.94 17.15
C GLY A 75 -6.18 -20.29 17.58
N GLY A 76 -5.36 -20.35 18.65
CA GLY A 76 -4.73 -21.58 19.11
C GLY A 76 -3.45 -21.97 18.37
N GLN A 77 -3.03 -21.20 17.36
CA GLN A 77 -1.79 -21.42 16.62
C GLN A 77 -0.74 -20.40 17.06
N ALA A 78 0.44 -20.92 17.42
CA ALA A 78 1.60 -20.10 17.73
C ALA A 78 2.31 -19.62 16.45
N PHE A 79 2.74 -18.37 16.48
CA PHE A 79 3.55 -17.73 15.45
C PHE A 79 4.76 -17.10 16.10
N GLU A 80 5.89 -17.14 15.39
CA GLU A 80 7.14 -16.53 15.80
C GLU A 80 7.63 -15.62 14.69
N LEU A 81 8.24 -14.52 15.10
CA LEU A 81 8.99 -13.62 14.24
C LEU A 81 10.36 -13.38 14.85
N ASP A 82 11.40 -13.55 14.05
CA ASP A 82 12.74 -13.12 14.42
C ASP A 82 12.86 -11.58 14.36
N ARG A 83 13.93 -11.03 14.94
CA ARG A 83 14.25 -9.61 14.78
C ARG A 83 14.37 -9.27 13.29
N ASP A 84 13.86 -8.10 12.92
CA ASP A 84 13.85 -7.55 11.55
C ASP A 84 12.97 -8.31 10.55
N GLU A 85 12.31 -9.40 10.96
CA GLU A 85 11.24 -9.98 10.16
C GLU A 85 10.04 -9.04 10.07
N THR A 86 9.31 -9.14 8.97
CA THR A 86 8.26 -8.18 8.66
C THR A 86 6.96 -8.86 8.24
N ILE A 87 5.84 -8.26 8.64
CA ILE A 87 4.52 -8.55 8.11
C ILE A 87 4.15 -7.41 7.16
N ARG A 88 3.96 -7.71 5.88
CA ARG A 88 3.43 -6.73 4.92
C ARG A 88 1.96 -6.47 5.21
N THR A 89 1.61 -5.22 5.45
CA THR A 89 0.24 -4.80 5.75
C THR A 89 -0.45 -4.15 4.57
N GLU A 90 0.29 -3.52 3.65
CA GLU A 90 -0.29 -2.85 2.49
C GLU A 90 0.66 -2.85 1.29
N VAL A 91 0.06 -2.82 0.10
CA VAL A 91 0.72 -2.42 -1.15
C VAL A 91 -0.06 -1.29 -1.81
N SER A 92 0.63 -0.26 -2.26
CA SER A 92 0.01 0.87 -2.94
C SER A 92 0.73 1.17 -4.26
N TYR A 93 0.19 0.61 -5.33
CA TYR A 93 0.75 0.76 -6.68
C TYR A 93 0.68 2.19 -7.18
N LYS A 94 1.71 2.55 -7.96
CA LYS A 94 1.85 3.81 -8.68
C LYS A 94 2.01 3.45 -10.15
N TYR A 95 1.30 4.14 -11.02
CA TYR A 95 1.31 3.82 -12.45
C TYR A 95 1.72 5.03 -13.28
N SER A 96 2.40 4.82 -14.41
CA SER A 96 2.38 5.83 -15.47
C SER A 96 1.00 5.84 -16.15
N PRO A 97 0.60 6.94 -16.81
CA PRO A 97 -0.63 6.97 -17.60
C PRO A 97 -0.70 5.84 -18.64
N GLU A 98 0.41 5.50 -19.28
CA GLU A 98 0.50 4.44 -20.29
C GLU A 98 0.40 3.04 -19.68
N GLU A 99 0.99 2.81 -18.51
CA GLU A 99 0.83 1.56 -17.76
C GLU A 99 -0.64 1.34 -17.40
N PHE A 100 -1.29 2.37 -16.84
CA PHE A 100 -2.70 2.28 -16.48
C PHE A 100 -3.60 2.10 -17.71
N ARG A 101 -3.30 2.78 -18.83
CA ARG A 101 -4.02 2.59 -20.10
C ARG A 101 -4.02 1.12 -20.52
N ARG A 102 -2.86 0.45 -20.46
CA ARG A 102 -2.76 -0.98 -20.81
C ARG A 102 -3.60 -1.87 -19.89
N ILE A 103 -3.65 -1.55 -18.59
CA ILE A 103 -4.51 -2.27 -17.63
C ILE A 103 -6.00 -2.08 -17.99
N ALA A 104 -6.41 -0.85 -18.29
CA ALA A 104 -7.79 -0.55 -18.68
C ALA A 104 -8.19 -1.26 -19.99
N GLU A 105 -7.33 -1.23 -21.00
CA GLU A 105 -7.53 -1.91 -22.29
C GLU A 105 -7.60 -3.43 -22.15
N ALA A 106 -6.71 -4.03 -21.34
CA ALA A 106 -6.77 -5.45 -21.03
C ALA A 106 -8.04 -5.84 -20.28
N ALA A 107 -8.62 -4.93 -19.49
CA ALA A 107 -9.91 -5.09 -18.84
C ALA A 107 -11.11 -4.81 -19.76
N GLY A 108 -10.89 -4.53 -21.05
CA GLY A 108 -11.93 -4.30 -22.04
C GLY A 108 -12.49 -2.88 -22.06
N PHE A 109 -11.79 -1.91 -21.47
CA PHE A 109 -12.16 -0.50 -21.53
C PHE A 109 -11.31 0.26 -22.54
N GLU A 110 -11.89 1.30 -23.14
CA GLU A 110 -11.14 2.28 -23.92
C GLU A 110 -10.85 3.53 -23.09
N LEU A 111 -9.63 4.05 -23.19
CA LEU A 111 -9.27 5.31 -22.57
C LEU A 111 -9.77 6.47 -23.42
N GLU A 112 -10.70 7.25 -22.88
CA GLU A 112 -11.28 8.41 -23.58
C GLU A 112 -10.51 9.70 -23.29
N ARG A 113 -10.16 9.93 -22.02
CA ARG A 113 -9.49 11.16 -21.59
C ARG A 113 -8.69 10.98 -20.31
N VAL A 114 -7.60 11.73 -20.20
CA VAL A 114 -6.78 11.82 -18.99
C VAL A 114 -6.69 13.27 -18.55
N TRP A 115 -6.90 13.52 -17.25
CA TRP A 115 -6.56 14.77 -16.61
C TRP A 115 -5.51 14.52 -15.54
N THR A 116 -4.59 15.46 -15.34
CA THR A 116 -3.62 15.44 -14.26
C THR A 116 -3.61 16.77 -13.54
N ASP A 117 -3.12 16.78 -12.30
CA ASP A 117 -2.70 18.02 -11.65
C ASP A 117 -1.47 18.63 -12.36
N GLU A 118 -1.12 19.87 -12.02
CA GLU A 118 -0.01 20.61 -12.63
C GLU A 118 1.35 19.91 -12.46
N ARG A 119 1.55 19.20 -11.35
CA ARG A 119 2.79 18.46 -11.06
C ARG A 119 2.78 17.07 -11.67
N ARG A 120 1.66 16.63 -12.25
CA ARG A 120 1.46 15.30 -12.82
C ARG A 120 1.70 14.20 -11.79
N TYR A 121 1.22 14.42 -10.57
CA TYR A 121 1.35 13.49 -9.45
C TYR A 121 0.18 12.54 -9.33
N PHE A 122 -0.98 12.94 -9.84
CA PHE A 122 -2.19 12.15 -9.84
C PHE A 122 -2.90 12.31 -11.19
N SER A 123 -3.60 11.26 -11.62
CA SER A 123 -4.45 11.32 -12.81
C SER A 123 -5.88 10.91 -12.54
N LEU A 124 -6.80 11.54 -13.25
CA LEU A 124 -8.17 11.07 -13.43
C LEU A 124 -8.30 10.55 -14.86
N GLN A 125 -8.72 9.29 -14.98
CA GLN A 125 -8.83 8.56 -16.23
C GLN A 125 -10.32 8.33 -16.53
N CYS A 126 -10.82 8.91 -17.63
CA CYS A 126 -12.16 8.64 -18.17
C CYS A 126 -12.11 7.41 -19.05
N LEU A 127 -12.86 6.38 -18.68
CA LEU A 127 -12.89 5.10 -19.40
C LEU A 127 -14.28 4.90 -20.00
N ARG A 128 -14.29 4.38 -21.22
CA ARG A 128 -15.51 4.04 -21.96
C ARG A 128 -15.59 2.54 -22.17
N VAL A 129 -16.78 1.98 -22.08
CA VAL A 129 -17.03 0.59 -22.53
C VAL A 129 -17.15 0.62 -24.06
N PRO A 130 -16.35 -0.16 -24.80
CA PRO A 130 -16.49 -0.30 -26.24
C PRO A 130 -17.92 -0.72 -26.59
N ALA A 131 -18.49 -0.18 -27.68
CA ALA A 131 -19.74 -0.72 -28.17
C ALA A 131 -19.50 -2.15 -28.66
N ALA A 132 -20.44 -3.06 -28.42
CA ALA A 132 -20.35 -4.40 -28.97
C ALA A 132 -20.17 -4.32 -30.50
N PRO A 133 -19.25 -5.09 -31.10
CA PRO A 133 -19.14 -5.14 -32.55
C PRO A 133 -20.51 -5.55 -33.10
N ARG A 134 -21.05 -4.71 -34.00
CA ARG A 134 -22.27 -5.01 -34.76
C ARG A 134 -22.02 -6.11 -35.77
#